data_AF-A0A7K0SMX2-F1
#
_entry.id   AF-A0A7K0SMX2-F1
#
_cell.length_a   1.000
_cell.length_b   1.000
_cell.length_c   1.000
_cell.angle_alpha   90.00
_cell.angle_beta   90.00
_cell.angle_gamma   90.00
#
_symmetry.space_group_name_H-M   'P 1'
#
loop_
_entity.id
_entity.type
_entity.pdbx_description
1 polymer ?
#
loop_
_entity_poly.entity_id
_entity_poly.type
_entity_poly.pdbx_seq_one_letter_code
_entity_poly.pdbx_strand_id
1 'polypeptide(L)'
;GVLVGNRLSEKTSRVVTDGLGLVVLVLGGLNVMSLLDQEFVSAVGAGIPLLVVIGAILIGGIIGSALKIEQRLEQLGTSLQKRFAGKGTKDSKEKFITGFVNASLVFTIGPLAILGALSDGLGQGIEQLATKSILDAFASLAFAASLGWGVALSAIPVGIWQGLITVLAFSVGAVVSAPIISALTATGGVLLLGVGLRLLQLRQVAVGNMLPALIVAPLITLLLMVI
;
A
#
# COMPACT_ATOMS: atom_id res chain seq x y z
N GLY A 1 8.07 1.39 -18.66
CA GLY A 1 7.30 2.54 -18.14
C GLY A 1 7.97 3.83 -18.54
N VAL A 2 9.09 4.19 -17.91
CA VAL A 2 9.71 5.51 -18.09
C VAL A 2 10.10 5.85 -19.53
N LEU A 3 10.68 4.91 -20.28
CA LEU A 3 11.04 5.13 -21.69
C LEU A 3 9.82 5.48 -22.57
N VAL A 4 8.65 4.90 -22.25
CA VAL A 4 7.39 5.19 -22.94
C VAL A 4 6.80 6.50 -22.42
N GLY A 5 6.87 6.74 -21.11
CA GLY A 5 6.41 7.97 -20.45
C GLY A 5 7.10 9.23 -20.94
N ASN A 6 8.41 9.17 -21.21
CA ASN A 6 9.19 10.29 -21.74
C ASN A 6 8.76 10.74 -23.15
N ARG A 7 7.92 9.95 -23.85
CA ARG A 7 7.33 10.30 -25.15
C ARG A 7 5.90 10.81 -25.05
N LEU A 8 5.29 10.81 -23.86
CA LEU A 8 3.92 11.25 -23.67
C LEU A 8 3.86 12.77 -23.48
N SER A 9 2.82 13.40 -24.04
CA SER A 9 2.51 14.79 -23.74
C SER A 9 2.09 14.94 -22.26
N GLU A 10 2.28 16.12 -21.67
CA GLU A 10 1.83 16.39 -20.29
C GLU A 10 0.33 16.12 -20.10
N LYS A 11 -0.49 16.46 -21.11
CA LYS A 11 -1.93 16.19 -21.11
C LYS A 11 -2.22 14.70 -21.02
N THR A 12 -1.51 13.88 -21.81
CA THR A 12 -1.65 12.43 -21.77
C THR A 12 -1.17 11.85 -20.45
N SER A 13 -0.03 12.31 -19.93
CA SER A 13 0.49 11.91 -18.62
C SER A 13 -0.51 12.19 -17.50
N ARG A 14 -1.20 13.34 -17.55
CA ARG A 14 -2.23 13.70 -16.58
C ARG A 14 -3.44 12.77 -16.65
N VAL A 15 -3.99 12.54 -17.85
CA VAL A 15 -5.12 11.61 -18.06
C VAL A 15 -4.78 10.20 -17.56
N VAL A 16 -3.55 9.73 -17.80
CA VAL A 16 -3.10 8.41 -17.30
C VAL A 16 -2.98 8.42 -15.77
N THR A 17 -2.44 9.48 -15.15
CA THR A 17 -2.38 9.58 -13.68
C THR A 17 -3.79 9.59 -13.07
N ASP A 18 -4.71 10.34 -13.67
CA ASP A 18 -6.10 10.42 -13.20
C ASP A 18 -6.78 9.06 -13.33
N GLY A 19 -6.62 8.38 -14.48
CA GLY A 19 -7.12 7.02 -14.69
C GLY A 19 -6.58 6.03 -13.66
N LEU A 20 -5.29 6.10 -13.33
CA LEU A 20 -4.68 5.27 -12.29
C LEU A 20 -5.21 5.61 -10.90
N GLY A 21 -5.43 6.89 -10.59
CA GLY A 21 -6.08 7.32 -9.36
C GLY A 21 -7.48 6.73 -9.22
N LEU A 22 -8.28 6.75 -10.28
CA LEU A 22 -9.61 6.13 -10.32
C LEU A 22 -9.55 4.61 -10.11
N VAL A 23 -8.60 3.91 -10.75
CA VAL A 23 -8.42 2.46 -10.55
C VAL A 23 -8.02 2.16 -9.10
N VAL A 24 -7.12 2.95 -8.50
CA VAL A 24 -6.74 2.81 -7.09
C VAL A 24 -7.94 3.04 -6.16
N LEU A 25 -8.84 3.98 -6.48
CA LEU A 25 -10.09 4.15 -5.73
C LEU A 25 -11.01 2.94 -5.86
N VAL A 26 -11.16 2.36 -7.05
CA VAL A 26 -11.96 1.14 -7.26
C VAL A 26 -11.39 -0.02 -6.45
N LEU A 27 -10.07 -0.24 -6.50
CA LEU A 27 -9.40 -1.26 -5.70
C LEU A 27 -9.57 -1.02 -4.19
N GLY A 28 -9.46 0.24 -3.75
CA GLY A 28 -9.73 0.63 -2.38
C GLY A 28 -11.15 0.29 -1.95
N GLY A 29 -12.15 0.62 -2.77
CA GLY A 29 -13.55 0.30 -2.53
C GLY A 29 -13.83 -1.20 -2.47
N LEU A 30 -13.28 -1.97 -3.41
CA LEU A 30 -13.40 -3.43 -3.42
C LEU A 30 -12.78 -4.05 -2.17
N ASN A 31 -11.62 -3.57 -1.72
CA ASN A 31 -10.98 -4.06 -0.50
C ASN A 31 -11.78 -3.67 0.77
N VAL A 32 -12.42 -2.50 0.79
CA VAL A 32 -13.29 -2.09 1.91
C VAL A 32 -14.49 -3.03 2.06
N MET A 33 -14.94 -3.69 0.98
CA MET A 33 -16.03 -4.67 1.07
C MET A 33 -15.72 -5.87 1.96
N SER A 34 -14.44 -6.15 2.28
CA SER A 34 -14.06 -7.16 3.27
C SER A 34 -14.59 -6.88 4.68
N LEU A 35 -15.10 -5.67 4.96
CA LEU A 35 -15.90 -5.39 6.16
C LEU A 35 -17.17 -6.26 6.28
N LEU A 36 -17.66 -6.77 5.15
CA LEU A 36 -18.87 -7.58 5.04
C LEU A 36 -18.55 -9.08 4.97
N ASP A 37 -17.28 -9.47 5.01
CA ASP A 37 -16.89 -10.88 5.00
C ASP A 37 -17.51 -11.60 6.20
N GLN A 38 -18.25 -12.68 5.93
CA GLN A 38 -19.00 -13.39 6.97
C GLN A 38 -18.08 -13.91 8.07
N GLU A 39 -16.91 -14.44 7.72
CA GLU A 39 -15.93 -14.91 8.69
C GLU A 39 -15.43 -13.78 9.58
N PHE A 40 -15.25 -12.57 9.03
CA PHE A 40 -14.85 -11.42 9.82
C PHE A 40 -15.96 -10.99 10.78
N VAL A 41 -17.18 -10.83 10.25
CA VAL A 41 -18.36 -10.45 11.04
C VAL A 41 -18.64 -11.47 12.14
N SER A 42 -18.53 -12.77 11.84
CA SER A 42 -18.74 -13.84 12.83
C SER A 42 -17.65 -13.86 13.89
N ALA A 43 -16.41 -13.52 13.55
CA ALA A 43 -15.29 -13.56 14.48
C ALA A 43 -15.27 -12.39 15.47
N VAL A 44 -15.71 -11.20 15.07
CA VAL A 44 -15.66 -9.99 15.93
C VAL A 44 -17.03 -9.46 16.32
N GLY A 45 -18.12 -9.94 15.73
CA GLY A 45 -19.49 -9.51 15.97
C GLY A 45 -20.03 -8.52 14.92
N ALA A 46 -21.36 -8.47 14.78
CA ALA A 46 -22.02 -7.60 13.81
C ALA A 46 -21.74 -6.11 14.05
N GLY A 47 -21.37 -5.38 12.98
CA GLY A 47 -21.05 -3.95 13.03
C GLY A 47 -19.68 -3.60 13.62
N ILE A 48 -18.99 -4.55 14.25
CA ILE A 48 -17.66 -4.37 14.85
C ILE A 48 -16.53 -4.30 13.81
N PRO A 49 -16.56 -4.95 12.63
CA PRO A 49 -15.51 -4.82 11.61
C PRO A 49 -15.16 -3.37 11.26
N LEU A 50 -16.16 -2.51 11.12
CA LEU A 50 -15.94 -1.09 10.83
C LEU A 50 -15.23 -0.38 11.99
N LEU A 51 -15.60 -0.70 13.24
CA LEU A 51 -14.94 -0.15 14.43
C LEU A 51 -13.48 -0.60 14.53
N VAL A 52 -13.18 -1.84 14.16
CA VAL A 52 -11.80 -2.35 14.08
C VAL A 52 -10.99 -1.50 13.10
N VAL A 53 -11.51 -1.24 11.89
CA VAL A 53 -10.81 -0.45 10.87
C VAL A 53 -10.66 1.01 11.31
N ILE A 54 -11.70 1.63 11.87
CA ILE A 54 -11.62 3.00 12.42
C ILE A 54 -10.57 3.08 13.53
N GLY A 55 -10.64 2.16 14.50
CA GLY A 55 -9.69 2.08 15.61
C GLY A 55 -8.26 1.90 15.11
N ALA A 56 -8.05 1.01 14.15
CA ALA A 56 -6.74 0.77 13.54
C ALA A 56 -6.19 2.00 12.83
N ILE A 57 -7.02 2.71 12.06
CA ILE A 57 -6.60 3.92 11.35
C ILE A 57 -6.28 5.06 12.33
N LEU A 58 -7.08 5.26 13.37
CA LEU A 58 -6.86 6.30 14.36
C LEU A 58 -5.59 6.02 15.18
N ILE A 59 -5.49 4.84 15.76
CA ILE A 59 -4.32 4.44 16.57
C ILE A 59 -3.08 4.41 15.68
N GLY A 60 -3.17 3.77 14.51
CA GLY A 60 -2.08 3.68 13.56
C GLY A 60 -1.64 5.05 13.04
N GLY A 61 -2.58 5.96 12.78
CA GLY A 61 -2.32 7.34 12.38
C GLY A 61 -1.64 8.16 13.47
N ILE A 62 -2.04 8.01 14.73
CA ILE A 62 -1.37 8.65 15.88
C ILE A 62 0.06 8.14 16.01
N ILE A 63 0.26 6.81 15.98
CA ILE A 63 1.58 6.18 16.05
C ILE A 63 2.45 6.64 14.88
N GLY A 64 1.95 6.58 13.65
CA GLY A 64 2.74 6.92 12.47
C GLY A 64 3.03 8.42 12.36
N SER A 65 2.12 9.28 12.82
CA SER A 65 2.37 10.72 12.96
C SER A 65 3.46 11.01 14.00
N ALA A 66 3.40 10.36 15.16
CA ALA A 66 4.43 10.48 16.20
C ALA A 66 5.81 10.01 15.70
N LEU A 67 5.84 8.92 14.92
CA LEU A 67 7.05 8.40 14.27
C LEU A 67 7.48 9.20 13.02
N LYS A 68 6.64 10.12 12.54
CA LYS A 68 6.84 10.94 11.33
C LYS A 68 7.11 10.10 10.09
N ILE A 69 6.34 9.02 9.89
CA ILE A 69 6.56 8.03 8.81
C ILE A 69 6.50 8.70 7.43
N GLU A 70 5.48 9.52 7.17
CA GLU A 70 5.33 10.25 5.90
C GLU A 70 6.59 11.07 5.59
N GLN A 71 7.04 11.87 6.56
CA GLN A 71 8.19 12.75 6.41
C GLN A 71 9.47 11.94 6.16
N ARG A 72 9.63 10.79 6.83
CA ARG A 72 10.76 9.90 6.59
C ARG A 72 10.71 9.31 5.18
N LEU A 73 9.54 8.89 4.69
CA LEU A 73 9.37 8.40 3.32
C LEU A 73 9.69 9.50 2.29
N GLU A 74 9.25 10.73 2.51
CA GLU A 74 9.58 11.88 1.65
C GLU A 74 11.08 12.23 1.67
N GLN A 75 11.72 12.15 2.84
CA GLN A 75 13.17 12.36 2.99
C GLN A 75 13.99 11.26 2.32
N LEU A 76 13.55 10.01 2.41
CA LEU A 76 14.12 8.89 1.68
C LEU A 76 13.96 9.10 0.18
N GLY A 77 12.76 9.44 -0.29
CA GLY A 77 12.49 9.77 -1.68
C GLY A 77 13.37 10.91 -2.18
N THR A 78 13.55 11.97 -1.39
CA THR A 78 14.45 13.10 -1.69
C THR A 78 15.90 12.66 -1.79
N SER A 79 16.37 11.83 -0.86
CA SER A 79 17.75 11.34 -0.82
C SER A 79 18.06 10.44 -2.01
N LEU A 80 17.11 9.56 -2.34
CA LEU A 80 17.17 8.70 -3.51
C LEU A 80 17.12 9.51 -4.82
N GLN A 81 16.25 10.51 -4.91
CA GLN A 81 16.18 11.41 -6.06
C GLN A 81 17.54 12.09 -6.32
N LYS A 82 18.19 12.60 -5.27
CA LYS A 82 19.52 13.22 -5.40
C LYS A 82 20.58 12.24 -5.91
N ARG A 83 20.53 10.98 -5.48
CA ARG A 83 21.49 9.93 -5.88
C ARG A 83 21.27 9.41 -7.29
N PHE A 84 20.02 9.19 -7.70
CA PHE A 84 19.69 8.48 -8.94
C PHE A 84 19.24 9.40 -10.09
N ALA A 85 18.75 10.61 -9.82
CA ALA A 85 18.22 11.52 -10.83
C ALA A 85 18.94 12.89 -10.89
N GLY A 86 19.93 13.14 -10.03
CA GLY A 86 20.75 14.37 -10.07
C GLY A 86 20.00 15.67 -9.74
N LYS A 87 20.57 16.81 -10.16
CA LYS A 87 19.97 18.16 -10.01
C LYS A 87 18.89 18.39 -11.08
N GLY A 88 17.73 17.74 -10.92
CA GLY A 88 16.53 18.05 -11.72
C GLY A 88 15.84 19.35 -11.27
N THR A 89 14.81 19.77 -12.02
CA THR A 89 13.92 20.87 -11.63
C THR A 89 13.11 20.50 -10.38
N LYS A 90 12.55 21.50 -9.68
CA LYS A 90 11.68 21.28 -8.51
C LYS A 90 10.51 20.34 -8.84
N ASP A 91 9.86 20.56 -9.99
CA ASP A 91 8.71 19.76 -10.43
C ASP A 91 9.10 18.31 -10.70
N SER A 92 10.26 18.08 -11.33
CA SER A 92 10.77 16.72 -11.57
C SER A 92 11.06 15.98 -10.27
N LYS A 93 11.54 16.70 -9.25
CA LYS A 93 11.81 16.15 -7.93
C LYS A 93 10.52 15.80 -7.19
N GLU A 94 9.53 16.68 -7.19
CA GLU A 94 8.24 16.44 -6.54
C GLU A 94 7.48 15.29 -7.21
N LYS A 95 7.50 15.24 -8.55
CA LYS A 95 6.96 14.13 -9.33
C LYS A 95 7.63 12.80 -8.99
N PHE A 96 8.96 12.79 -8.86
CA PHE A 96 9.73 11.62 -8.45
C PHE A 96 9.34 11.14 -7.04
N ILE A 97 9.28 12.04 -6.06
CA ILE A 97 8.94 11.70 -4.66
C ILE A 97 7.50 11.17 -4.61
N THR A 98 6.57 11.85 -5.28
CA THR A 98 5.17 11.44 -5.39
C THR A 98 5.05 10.05 -6.02
N GLY A 99 5.78 9.80 -7.11
CA GLY A 99 5.85 8.49 -7.76
C GLY A 99 6.38 7.39 -6.84
N PHE A 100 7.47 7.66 -6.12
CA PHE A 100 8.04 6.75 -5.14
C PHE A 100 7.06 6.42 -4.02
N VAL A 101 6.52 7.43 -3.32
CA VAL A 101 5.67 7.20 -2.15
C VAL A 101 4.35 6.56 -2.56
N ASN A 102 3.67 7.06 -3.60
CA ASN A 102 2.40 6.48 -4.05
C ASN A 102 2.55 5.03 -4.52
N ALA A 103 3.53 4.75 -5.38
CA ALA A 103 3.74 3.38 -5.87
C ALA A 103 4.09 2.44 -4.70
N SER A 104 4.92 2.88 -3.76
CA SER A 104 5.26 2.09 -2.57
C SER A 104 4.02 1.74 -1.76
N LEU A 105 3.14 2.71 -1.50
CA LEU A 105 1.89 2.48 -0.79
C LEU A 105 0.96 1.55 -1.58
N VAL A 106 0.71 1.80 -2.86
CA VAL A 106 -0.19 0.96 -3.66
C VAL A 106 0.31 -0.49 -3.75
N PHE A 107 1.63 -0.70 -3.90
CA PHE A 107 2.19 -2.04 -4.05
C PHE A 107 2.28 -2.80 -2.72
N THR A 108 2.52 -2.11 -1.60
CA THR A 108 2.60 -2.73 -0.27
C THR A 108 1.23 -2.96 0.37
N ILE A 109 0.26 -2.08 0.09
CA ILE A 109 -1.07 -2.12 0.66
C ILE A 109 -1.95 -3.02 -0.21
N GLY A 110 -1.91 -4.33 0.07
CA GLY A 110 -2.77 -5.29 -0.59
C GLY A 110 -2.81 -6.64 0.12
N PRO A 111 -3.93 -7.37 0.07
CA PRO A 111 -4.07 -8.68 0.73
C PRO A 111 -3.06 -9.67 0.16
N LEU A 112 -2.90 -9.69 -1.16
CA LEU A 112 -1.95 -10.56 -1.86
C LEU A 112 -0.49 -10.24 -1.53
N ALA A 113 -0.17 -8.99 -1.16
CA ALA A 113 1.20 -8.65 -0.76
C ALA A 113 1.54 -9.29 0.59
N ILE A 114 0.57 -9.34 1.51
CA ILE A 114 0.74 -9.93 2.84
C ILE A 114 0.59 -11.45 2.77
N LEU A 115 -0.49 -11.94 2.15
CA LEU A 115 -0.77 -13.36 2.03
C LEU A 115 0.24 -14.09 1.17
N GLY A 116 0.66 -13.49 0.06
CA GLY A 116 1.72 -14.08 -0.75
C GLY A 116 3.02 -14.16 0.03
N ALA A 117 3.41 -13.11 0.77
CA ALA A 117 4.65 -13.10 1.55
C ALA A 117 4.61 -14.12 2.70
N LEU A 118 3.43 -14.28 3.31
CA LEU A 118 3.18 -15.27 4.34
C LEU A 118 3.24 -16.70 3.76
N SER A 119 2.49 -16.98 2.70
CA SER A 119 2.46 -18.28 2.00
C SER A 119 3.86 -18.72 1.56
N ASP A 120 4.63 -17.79 1.00
CA ASP A 120 6.02 -18.02 0.61
C ASP A 120 6.89 -18.39 1.82
N GLY A 121 6.80 -17.60 2.90
CA GLY A 121 7.56 -17.87 4.13
C GLY A 121 7.18 -19.16 4.85
N LEU A 122 5.95 -19.65 4.68
CA LEU A 122 5.50 -20.95 5.19
C LEU A 122 5.85 -22.13 4.28
N GLY A 123 6.43 -21.88 3.10
CA GLY A 123 6.70 -22.92 2.10
C GLY A 123 5.44 -23.46 1.40
N GLN A 124 4.32 -22.75 1.47
CA GLN A 124 3.07 -23.10 0.78
C GLN A 124 3.05 -22.68 -0.70
N GLY A 125 4.10 -21.99 -1.14
CA GLY A 125 4.35 -21.65 -2.54
C GLY A 125 4.27 -20.15 -2.83
N ILE A 126 4.83 -19.77 -3.98
CA ILE A 126 4.99 -18.37 -4.44
C ILE A 126 3.86 -17.87 -5.33
N GLU A 127 2.85 -18.70 -5.60
CA GLU A 127 1.84 -18.45 -6.63
C GLU A 127 1.14 -17.09 -6.44
N GLN A 128 0.73 -16.77 -5.22
CA GLN A 128 0.11 -15.49 -4.89
C GLN A 128 1.07 -14.30 -5.07
N LEU A 129 2.34 -14.49 -4.70
CA LEU A 129 3.38 -13.47 -4.86
C LEU A 129 3.71 -13.24 -6.35
N ALA A 130 3.71 -14.31 -7.15
CA ALA A 130 3.92 -14.28 -8.59
C ALA A 130 2.76 -13.58 -9.32
N THR A 131 1.51 -13.93 -8.98
CA THR A 131 0.33 -13.23 -9.50
C THR A 131 0.38 -11.74 -9.16
N LYS A 132 0.72 -11.38 -7.92
CA LYS A 132 0.89 -9.99 -7.51
C LYS A 132 1.98 -9.27 -8.29
N SER A 133 3.13 -9.92 -8.48
CA SER A 133 4.26 -9.33 -9.21
C SER A 133 3.91 -8.98 -10.65
N ILE A 134 3.08 -9.79 -11.31
CA ILE A 134 2.56 -9.49 -12.65
C ILE A 134 1.66 -8.25 -12.62
N LEU A 135 0.74 -8.15 -11.65
CA LEU A 135 -0.13 -6.98 -11.48
C LEU A 135 0.68 -5.70 -11.21
N ASP A 136 1.69 -5.78 -10.33
CA ASP A 136 2.59 -4.68 -10.03
C ASP A 136 3.47 -4.31 -11.23
N ALA A 137 3.84 -5.27 -12.08
CA ALA A 137 4.56 -4.97 -13.31
C ALA A 137 3.70 -4.08 -14.24
N PHE A 138 2.43 -4.43 -14.48
CA PHE A 138 1.54 -3.59 -15.27
C PHE A 138 1.28 -2.22 -14.61
N ALA A 139 0.99 -2.21 -13.31
CA ALA A 139 0.76 -0.98 -12.58
C ALA A 139 1.99 -0.07 -12.55
N SER A 140 3.20 -0.63 -12.38
CA SER A 140 4.46 0.13 -12.39
C SER A 140 4.80 0.65 -13.78
N LEU A 141 4.43 -0.05 -14.87
CA LEU A 141 4.55 0.50 -16.23
C LEU A 141 3.71 1.76 -16.39
N ALA A 142 2.46 1.73 -15.93
CA ALA A 142 1.54 2.85 -16.03
C ALA A 142 1.94 4.01 -15.09
N PHE A 143 2.22 3.71 -13.81
CA PHE A 143 2.71 4.71 -12.86
C PHE A 143 4.05 5.30 -13.31
N ALA A 144 5.00 4.51 -13.81
CA ALA A 144 6.29 5.04 -14.25
C ALA A 144 6.18 5.85 -15.54
N ALA A 145 5.18 5.59 -16.39
CA ALA A 145 4.90 6.44 -17.54
C ALA A 145 4.39 7.83 -17.11
N SER A 146 3.61 7.87 -16.03
CA SER A 146 2.97 9.10 -15.52
C SER A 146 3.79 9.86 -14.47
N LEU A 147 4.49 9.17 -13.58
CA LEU A 147 5.17 9.69 -12.38
C LEU A 147 6.70 9.54 -12.48
N GLY A 148 7.20 8.90 -13.53
CA GLY A 148 8.62 8.82 -13.86
C GLY A 148 9.41 7.80 -13.03
N TRP A 149 10.72 8.03 -12.94
CA TRP A 149 11.70 7.10 -12.35
C TRP A 149 11.48 6.80 -10.86
N GLY A 150 10.76 7.64 -10.12
CA GLY A 150 10.49 7.43 -8.70
C GLY A 150 9.80 6.11 -8.41
N VAL A 151 8.97 5.64 -9.34
CA VAL A 151 8.22 4.37 -9.24
C VAL A 151 9.15 3.17 -9.17
N ALA A 152 10.29 3.17 -9.88
CA ALA A 152 11.22 2.04 -9.86
C ALA A 152 11.79 1.79 -8.45
N LEU A 153 11.94 2.83 -7.65
CA LEU A 153 12.47 2.72 -6.29
C LEU A 153 11.44 2.22 -5.27
N SER A 154 10.16 2.12 -5.64
CA SER A 154 9.14 1.47 -4.79
C SER A 154 9.44 -0.01 -4.54
N ALA A 155 10.26 -0.64 -5.38
CA ALA A 155 10.76 -2.00 -5.15
C ALA A 155 11.49 -2.14 -3.81
N ILE A 156 12.11 -1.07 -3.29
CA ILE A 156 12.82 -1.07 -2.00
C ILE A 156 11.84 -1.27 -0.83
N PRO A 157 10.86 -0.39 -0.58
CA PRO A 157 9.90 -0.59 0.50
C PRO A 157 9.02 -1.83 0.30
N VAL A 158 8.69 -2.20 -0.94
CA VAL A 158 7.98 -3.45 -1.24
C VAL A 158 8.80 -4.66 -0.79
N GLY A 159 10.07 -4.74 -1.21
CA GLY A 159 10.97 -5.84 -0.83
C GLY A 159 11.23 -5.90 0.67
N ILE A 160 11.41 -4.75 1.34
CA ILE A 160 11.58 -4.69 2.79
C ILE A 160 10.31 -5.19 3.49
N TRP A 161 9.14 -4.70 3.09
CA TRP A 161 7.86 -5.04 3.72
C TRP A 161 7.51 -6.52 3.54
N GLN A 162 7.56 -7.02 2.31
CA GLN A 162 7.25 -8.41 2.00
C GLN A 162 8.31 -9.35 2.58
N GLY A 163 9.59 -9.02 2.41
CA GLY A 163 10.68 -9.83 2.97
C GLY A 163 10.62 -9.94 4.49
N LEU A 164 10.25 -8.87 5.19
CA LEU A 164 10.03 -8.92 6.64
C LEU A 164 8.91 -9.90 7.00
N ILE A 165 7.78 -9.85 6.28
CA ILE A 165 6.65 -10.76 6.50
C ILE A 165 7.06 -12.20 6.22
N THR A 166 7.75 -12.47 5.10
CA THR A 166 8.24 -13.81 4.75
C THR A 166 9.17 -14.38 5.82
N VAL A 167 10.12 -13.59 6.32
CA VAL A 167 11.06 -14.04 7.37
C VAL A 167 10.33 -14.29 8.70
N LEU A 168 9.37 -13.45 9.06
CA LEU A 168 8.54 -13.64 10.26
C LEU A 168 7.67 -14.91 10.13
N ALA A 169 7.07 -15.13 8.97
CA ALA A 169 6.25 -16.31 8.68
C ALA A 169 7.07 -17.60 8.79
N PHE A 170 8.29 -17.60 8.22
CA PHE A 170 9.22 -18.72 8.31
C PHE A 170 9.64 -19.03 9.75
N SER A 171 9.86 -17.99 10.57
CA SER A 171 10.38 -18.16 11.93
C SER A 171 9.32 -18.58 12.95
N VAL A 172 8.08 -18.10 12.80
CA VAL A 172 7.02 -18.26 13.82
C VAL A 172 5.99 -19.33 13.45
N GLY A 173 5.82 -19.66 12.16
CA GLY A 173 4.68 -20.44 11.69
C GLY A 173 3.37 -19.64 11.78
N ALA A 174 2.49 -19.73 10.78
CA ALA A 174 1.42 -18.73 10.64
C ALA A 174 0.21 -18.99 11.53
N VAL A 175 -0.18 -17.93 12.24
CA VAL A 175 -1.47 -17.75 12.93
C VAL A 175 -2.30 -16.68 12.22
N VAL A 176 -2.38 -16.73 10.89
CA VAL A 176 -3.18 -15.76 10.10
C VAL A 176 -4.49 -16.42 9.70
N SER A 177 -5.53 -16.15 10.49
CA SER A 177 -6.90 -16.59 10.20
C SER A 177 -7.57 -15.69 9.17
N ALA A 178 -8.59 -16.20 8.48
CA ALA A 178 -9.32 -15.45 7.46
C ALA A 178 -9.88 -14.08 7.94
N PRO A 179 -10.40 -13.93 9.18
CA PRO A 179 -10.85 -12.62 9.65
C PRO A 179 -9.71 -11.60 9.82
N ILE A 180 -8.49 -12.04 10.14
CA ILE A 180 -7.32 -11.16 10.21
C ILE A 180 -6.99 -10.62 8.82
N ILE A 181 -7.11 -11.48 7.79
CA ILE A 181 -6.94 -11.11 6.39
C ILE A 181 -8.01 -10.10 5.97
N SER A 182 -9.28 -10.33 6.31
CA SER A 182 -10.36 -9.39 6.02
C SER A 182 -10.15 -8.03 6.71
N ALA A 183 -9.70 -8.02 7.97
CA ALA A 183 -9.37 -6.78 8.69
C ALA A 183 -8.22 -6.00 8.02
N LEU A 184 -7.16 -6.69 7.61
CA LEU A 184 -6.05 -6.13 6.85
C LEU A 184 -6.51 -5.56 5.51
N THR A 185 -7.33 -6.34 4.80
CA THR A 185 -7.85 -6.00 3.47
C THR A 185 -8.71 -4.74 3.54
N ALA A 186 -9.67 -4.71 4.46
CA ALA A 186 -10.54 -3.56 4.67
C ALA A 186 -9.74 -2.31 5.07
N THR A 187 -8.79 -2.44 6.00
CA THR A 187 -7.94 -1.33 6.44
C THR A 187 -7.08 -0.82 5.29
N GLY A 188 -6.44 -1.72 4.54
CA GLY A 188 -5.67 -1.37 3.35
C GLY A 188 -6.53 -0.73 2.27
N GLY A 189 -7.78 -1.17 2.10
CA GLY A 189 -8.75 -0.55 1.21
C GLY A 189 -8.96 0.93 1.53
N VAL A 190 -9.12 1.30 2.80
CA VAL A 190 -9.26 2.71 3.20
C VAL A 190 -7.98 3.51 2.91
N LEU A 191 -6.80 2.93 3.14
CA LEU A 191 -5.53 3.59 2.81
C LEU A 191 -5.40 3.82 1.30
N LEU A 192 -5.77 2.82 0.47
CA LEU A 192 -5.78 2.95 -0.99
C LEU A 192 -6.75 4.04 -1.45
N LEU A 193 -7.92 4.19 -0.83
CA LEU A 193 -8.82 5.31 -1.10
C LEU A 193 -8.09 6.66 -0.89
N GLY A 194 -7.34 6.79 0.21
CA GLY A 194 -6.50 7.96 0.46
C GLY A 194 -5.43 8.19 -0.63
N VAL A 195 -4.78 7.13 -1.11
CA VAL A 195 -3.78 7.23 -2.19
C VAL A 195 -4.44 7.63 -3.51
N GLY A 196 -5.61 7.09 -3.83
CA GLY A 196 -6.37 7.44 -5.03
C GLY A 196 -6.77 8.92 -5.05
N LEU A 197 -7.24 9.45 -3.91
CA LEU A 197 -7.53 10.89 -3.76
C LEU A 197 -6.28 11.76 -3.95
N ARG A 198 -5.13 11.28 -3.48
CA ARG A 198 -3.85 11.97 -3.65
C ARG A 198 -3.38 11.95 -5.11
N LEU A 199 -3.52 10.83 -5.82
CA LEU A 199 -3.19 10.70 -7.23
C LEU A 199 -4.05 11.60 -8.13
N LEU A 200 -5.34 11.73 -7.81
CA LEU A 200 -6.27 12.66 -8.47
C LEU A 200 -6.05 14.13 -8.09
N GLN A 201 -5.08 14.43 -7.22
CA GLN A 201 -4.80 15.77 -6.70
C GLN A 201 -6.01 16.44 -6.03
N LEU A 202 -6.98 15.65 -5.54
CA LEU A 202 -8.18 16.17 -4.85
C LEU A 202 -7.88 16.55 -3.40
N ARG A 203 -7.09 15.72 -2.72
CA ARG A 203 -6.66 15.98 -1.33
C ARG A 203 -5.33 15.32 -1.01
N GLN A 204 -4.44 16.08 -0.41
CA GLN A 204 -3.21 15.55 0.19
C GLN A 204 -3.55 14.88 1.52
N VAL A 205 -3.64 13.55 1.50
CA VAL A 205 -3.81 12.73 2.71
C VAL A 205 -2.46 12.15 3.06
N ALA A 206 -2.07 12.26 4.33
CA ALA A 206 -0.84 11.68 4.86
C ALA A 206 -1.02 10.16 5.10
N VAL A 207 -1.22 9.41 4.02
CA VAL A 207 -1.48 7.96 4.05
C VAL A 207 -0.28 7.19 4.61
N GLY A 208 0.94 7.69 4.42
CA GLY A 208 2.15 7.09 4.98
C GLY A 208 2.12 7.04 6.51
N ASN A 209 1.58 8.08 7.15
CA ASN A 209 1.38 8.08 8.61
C ASN A 209 0.32 7.08 9.08
N MET A 210 -0.57 6.63 8.20
CA MET A 210 -1.59 5.65 8.55
C MET A 210 -1.13 4.20 8.32
N LEU A 211 0.07 3.97 7.77
CA LEU A 211 0.63 2.63 7.55
C LEU A 211 0.63 1.71 8.79
N PRO A 212 0.91 2.19 10.02
CA PRO A 212 0.85 1.32 11.20
C PRO A 212 -0.53 0.73 11.46
N ALA A 213 -1.60 1.29 10.87
CA ALA A 213 -2.94 0.71 10.93
C ALA A 213 -2.98 -0.73 10.39
N LEU A 214 -2.13 -1.07 9.40
CA LEU A 214 -2.03 -2.44 8.88
C LEU A 214 -1.49 -3.42 9.93
N ILE A 215 -0.77 -2.97 10.95
CA ILE A 215 -0.34 -3.84 12.05
C ILE A 215 -1.41 -3.84 13.15
N VAL A 216 -1.98 -2.67 13.44
CA VAL A 216 -2.98 -2.52 14.51
C VAL A 216 -4.27 -3.27 14.20
N ALA A 217 -4.72 -3.32 12.94
CA ALA A 217 -5.97 -4.01 12.56
C ALA A 217 -5.95 -5.51 12.91
N PRO A 218 -4.94 -6.32 12.50
CA PRO A 218 -4.76 -7.68 12.98
C PRO A 218 -4.78 -7.82 14.50
N LEU A 219 -4.09 -6.93 15.21
CA LEU A 219 -3.95 -7.01 16.67
C LEU A 219 -5.28 -6.79 17.38
N ILE A 220 -6.07 -5.82 16.92
CA ILE A 220 -7.42 -5.59 17.45
C ILE A 220 -8.31 -6.81 17.15
N THR A 221 -8.30 -7.31 15.91
CA THR A 221 -9.08 -8.50 15.54
C THR A 221 -8.72 -9.71 16.39
N LEU A 222 -7.42 -9.98 16.58
CA LEU A 222 -6.95 -11.09 17.39
C LEU A 222 -7.37 -10.94 18.85
N LEU A 223 -7.29 -9.74 19.41
CA LEU A 223 -7.76 -9.47 20.77
C LEU A 223 -9.27 -9.73 20.93
N LEU A 224 -10.08 -9.32 19.95
CA LEU A 224 -11.53 -9.54 19.97
C LEU A 224 -11.92 -11.01 19.78
N MET A 225 -11.13 -11.80 19.07
CA MET A 225 -11.37 -13.25 18.91
C MET A 225 -11.16 -14.06 20.18
N VAL A 226 -10.34 -13.57 21.10
CA VAL A 226 -9.95 -14.28 22.32
C VAL A 226 -10.92 -14.00 23.47
N ILE A 227 -11.73 -12.93 23.36
CA ILE A 227 -12.71 -12.48 24.37
C ILE A 227 -14.07 -13.09 24.06
#